data_AF-A0A519CLF2-F1
#
_entry.id   AF-A0A519CLF2-F1
#
_cell.length_a   1.000
_cell.length_b   1.000
_cell.length_c   1.000
_cell.angle_alpha   90.00
_cell.angle_beta   90.00
_cell.angle_gamma   90.00
#
_symmetry.space_group_name_H-M   'P 1'
#
loop_
_entity.id
_entity.type
_entity.pdbx_description
1 polymer ?
#
loop_
_entity_poly.entity_id
_entity_poly.type
_entity_poly.pdbx_seq_one_letter_code
_entity_poly.pdbx_strand_id
1 'polypeptide(L)'
;CSDFNLQNLIDVKPNPGSSYIRSLTEPFDLEMELKEEQIKNWFERFGVISRERDWNQVHVSGHGDGVQIKHVIDGANAKKLIPIHTQHDEYHKKWHSNVTSVKQHDLVKL
;
A
#
# COMPACT_ATOMS: atom_id res chain seq x y z
N CYS A 1 -1.76 9.95 -5.28
CA CYS A 1 -2.82 10.19 -6.29
C CYS A 1 -3.98 9.26 -6.02
N SER A 2 -5.23 9.71 -6.23
CA SER A 2 -6.38 8.81 -6.23
C SER A 2 -6.93 8.70 -7.65
N ASP A 3 -7.36 7.50 -8.03
CA ASP A 3 -7.94 7.22 -9.35
C ASP A 3 -9.27 7.96 -9.59
N PHE A 4 -9.87 8.53 -8.53
CA PHE A 4 -11.11 9.33 -8.60
C PHE A 4 -11.00 10.62 -9.44
N ASN A 5 -9.80 11.01 -9.88
CA ASN A 5 -9.57 12.20 -10.68
C ASN A 5 -9.28 11.87 -12.16
N LEU A 6 -9.53 10.64 -12.59
CA LEU A 6 -9.24 10.19 -13.95
C LEU A 6 -9.97 11.02 -15.02
N GLN A 7 -11.18 11.49 -14.71
CA GLN A 7 -11.97 12.36 -15.58
C GLN A 7 -11.26 13.66 -15.96
N ASN A 8 -10.32 14.14 -15.13
CA ASN A 8 -9.58 15.38 -15.41
C ASN A 8 -8.71 15.26 -16.67
N LEU A 9 -8.43 14.04 -17.16
CA LEU A 9 -7.71 13.84 -18.42
C LEU A 9 -8.42 14.44 -19.64
N ILE A 10 -9.76 14.57 -19.58
CA ILE A 10 -10.56 15.20 -20.63
C ILE A 10 -10.19 16.68 -20.79
N ASP A 11 -9.92 17.36 -19.67
CA ASP A 11 -9.59 18.78 -19.63
C ASP A 11 -8.09 19.02 -19.81
N VAL A 12 -7.25 18.17 -19.20
CA VAL A 12 -5.79 18.29 -19.22
C VAL A 12 -5.22 18.11 -20.63
N LYS A 13 -5.80 17.21 -21.45
CA LYS A 13 -5.37 16.93 -22.84
C LYS A 13 -3.83 16.85 -23.01
N PRO A 14 -3.18 15.85 -22.39
CA PRO A 14 -1.72 15.80 -22.34
C PRO A 14 -1.11 15.73 -23.74
N ASN A 15 -0.04 16.50 -23.95
CA ASN A 15 0.68 16.52 -25.23
C ASN A 15 1.33 15.16 -25.52
N PRO A 16 1.49 14.79 -26.81
CA PRO A 16 2.29 13.63 -27.19
C PRO A 16 3.70 13.71 -26.59
N GLY A 17 4.10 12.70 -25.83
CA GLY A 17 5.41 12.65 -25.16
C GLY A 17 5.32 12.78 -23.65
N SER A 18 4.16 13.18 -23.14
CA SER A 18 3.90 13.27 -21.70
C SER A 18 4.12 11.93 -20.99
N SER A 19 4.55 12.00 -19.73
CA SER A 19 4.76 10.84 -18.86
C SER A 19 3.77 10.87 -17.70
N TYR A 20 3.47 9.69 -17.17
CA TYR A 20 2.67 9.51 -15.97
C TYR A 20 3.44 8.70 -14.94
N ILE A 21 3.49 9.19 -13.71
CA ILE A 21 4.08 8.49 -12.57
C ILE A 21 2.96 8.05 -11.65
N ARG A 22 2.78 6.74 -11.51
CA ARG A 22 1.83 6.17 -10.56
C ARG A 22 2.51 5.99 -9.22
N SER A 23 2.15 6.86 -8.28
CA SER A 23 2.65 6.81 -6.89
C SER A 23 1.63 6.13 -5.95
N LEU A 24 1.31 4.87 -6.21
CA LEU A 24 0.37 4.04 -5.44
C LEU A 24 0.96 2.65 -5.24
N THR A 25 0.50 1.86 -4.28
CA THR A 25 0.98 0.47 -4.14
C THR A 25 0.72 -0.35 -5.41
N GLU A 26 1.61 -1.30 -5.67
CA GLU A 26 1.40 -2.39 -6.62
C GLU A 26 0.17 -3.22 -6.19
N PRO A 27 -0.55 -3.83 -7.15
CA PRO A 27 -1.65 -4.73 -6.84
C PRO A 27 -1.13 -5.96 -6.08
N PHE A 28 -1.85 -6.33 -5.01
CA PHE A 28 -1.57 -7.52 -4.20
C PHE A 28 -2.78 -8.44 -4.07
N ASP A 29 -3.89 -8.08 -4.73
CA ASP A 29 -5.08 -8.91 -4.88
C ASP A 29 -5.69 -8.71 -6.28
N LEU A 30 -6.63 -9.59 -6.62
CA LEU A 30 -7.27 -9.62 -7.92
C LEU A 30 -8.08 -8.34 -8.23
N GLU A 31 -8.72 -7.75 -7.22
CA GLU A 31 -9.51 -6.53 -7.41
C GLU A 31 -8.60 -5.38 -7.85
N MET A 32 -7.43 -5.27 -7.21
CA MET A 32 -6.43 -4.26 -7.54
C MET A 32 -5.78 -4.50 -8.90
N GLU A 33 -5.53 -5.75 -9.29
CA GLU A 33 -5.04 -6.11 -10.63
C GLU A 33 -6.01 -5.64 -11.72
N LEU A 34 -7.29 -5.98 -11.58
CA LEU A 34 -8.34 -5.57 -12.52
C LEU A 34 -8.48 -4.05 -12.60
N LYS A 35 -8.36 -3.38 -11.45
CA LYS A 35 -8.37 -1.91 -11.39
C LYS A 35 -7.16 -1.30 -12.11
N GLU A 36 -5.97 -1.86 -11.93
CA GLU A 36 -4.77 -1.39 -12.61
C GLU A 36 -4.91 -1.52 -14.13
N GLU A 37 -5.42 -2.66 -14.61
CA GLU A 37 -5.70 -2.88 -16.03
C GLU A 37 -6.68 -1.84 -16.58
N GLN A 38 -7.77 -1.56 -15.85
CA GLN A 38 -8.73 -0.53 -16.24
C GLN A 38 -8.07 0.85 -16.38
N ILE A 39 -7.20 1.24 -15.44
CA ILE A 39 -6.50 2.53 -15.48
C ILE A 39 -5.52 2.59 -16.65
N LYS A 40 -4.76 1.51 -16.89
CA LYS A 40 -3.86 1.40 -18.05
C LYS A 40 -4.61 1.58 -19.38
N ASN A 41 -5.76 0.91 -19.53
CA ASN A 41 -6.59 1.03 -20.72
C ASN A 41 -7.09 2.46 -20.96
N TRP A 42 -7.47 3.18 -19.90
CA TRP A 42 -7.85 4.59 -20.01
C TRP A 42 -6.67 5.47 -20.39
N PHE A 43 -5.50 5.28 -19.79
CA PHE A 43 -4.31 6.07 -20.13
C PHE A 43 -3.84 5.83 -21.56
N GLU A 44 -3.94 4.60 -22.08
CA GLU A 44 -3.70 4.31 -23.50
C GLU A 44 -4.72 5.07 -24.37
N ARG A 45 -6.01 5.03 -24.01
CA ARG A 45 -7.08 5.71 -24.75
C ARG A 45 -6.90 7.22 -24.83
N PHE A 46 -6.38 7.85 -23.77
CA PHE A 46 -6.10 9.29 -23.72
C PHE A 46 -4.68 9.67 -24.19
N GLY A 47 -3.88 8.71 -24.66
CA GLY A 47 -2.53 8.95 -25.18
C GLY A 47 -1.50 9.37 -24.13
N VAL A 48 -1.81 9.14 -22.84
CA VAL A 48 -0.91 9.40 -21.70
C VAL A 48 0.23 8.38 -21.72
N ILE A 49 -0.13 7.11 -21.88
CA ILE A 49 0.78 6.00 -22.17
C ILE A 49 0.43 5.46 -23.56
N SER A 50 1.28 4.61 -24.11
CA SER A 50 1.03 3.81 -25.31
C SER A 50 1.32 2.36 -24.96
N ARG A 51 0.99 1.42 -25.85
CA ARG A 51 1.39 0.01 -25.71
C ARG A 51 2.90 -0.19 -25.58
N GLU A 52 3.67 0.80 -26.03
CA GLU A 52 5.14 0.82 -26.04
C GLU A 52 5.74 1.79 -25.00
N ARG A 53 4.93 2.61 -24.30
CA ARG A 53 5.41 3.55 -23.27
C ARG A 53 5.34 2.94 -21.89
N ASP A 54 6.30 3.36 -21.08
CA ASP A 54 6.54 2.77 -19.77
C ASP A 54 5.49 3.17 -18.73
N TRP A 55 4.83 2.17 -18.18
CA TRP A 55 4.06 2.26 -16.94
C TRP A 55 5.03 2.51 -15.78
N ASN A 56 5.21 3.78 -15.40
CA ASN A 56 6.12 4.15 -14.32
C ASN A 56 5.41 4.03 -12.97
N GLN A 57 5.64 2.90 -12.32
CA GLN A 57 5.09 2.54 -11.03
C GLN A 57 6.16 2.74 -9.95
N VAL A 58 5.89 3.61 -8.98
CA VAL A 58 6.78 3.88 -7.85
C VAL A 58 5.96 3.90 -6.57
N HIS A 59 6.40 3.16 -5.56
CA HIS A 59 5.71 3.11 -4.28
C HIS A 59 6.73 3.12 -3.13
N VAL A 60 6.39 3.86 -2.09
CA VAL A 60 7.04 3.75 -0.79
C VAL A 60 5.95 3.40 0.21
N SER A 61 6.16 2.31 0.95
CA SER A 61 5.23 1.86 1.99
C SER A 61 4.99 2.95 3.03
N GLY A 62 3.72 3.15 3.41
CA GLY A 62 3.36 3.99 4.55
C GLY A 62 3.54 3.28 5.90
N HIS A 63 3.75 1.96 5.90
CA HIS A 63 4.01 1.15 7.09
C HIS A 63 5.51 0.94 7.30
N GLY A 64 5.91 0.90 8.57
CA GLY A 64 7.28 0.55 8.93
C GLY A 64 7.60 -0.90 8.56
N ASP A 65 8.83 -1.15 8.12
CA ASP A 65 9.31 -2.51 7.90
C ASP A 65 9.57 -3.26 9.22
N GLY A 66 9.94 -4.53 9.12
CA GLY A 66 10.19 -5.36 10.31
C GLY A 66 11.30 -4.83 11.23
N VAL A 67 12.34 -4.19 10.67
CA VAL A 67 13.45 -3.62 11.45
C VAL A 67 12.97 -2.39 12.21
N GLN A 68 12.22 -1.51 11.54
CA GLN A 68 11.61 -0.32 12.13
C GLN A 68 10.60 -0.68 13.22
N ILE A 69 9.72 -1.66 12.97
CA ILE A 69 8.75 -2.14 13.97
C ILE A 69 9.46 -2.74 15.18
N LYS A 70 10.49 -3.58 14.97
CA LYS A 70 11.27 -4.15 16.06
C LYS A 70 11.93 -3.06 16.91
N HIS A 71 12.50 -2.04 16.26
CA HIS A 71 13.12 -0.92 16.97
C HIS A 71 12.12 -0.20 17.88
N VAL A 72 10.88 0.00 17.42
CA VAL A 72 9.80 0.57 18.25
C VAL A 72 9.47 -0.35 19.44
N ILE A 73 9.35 -1.67 19.22
CA ILE A 73 9.07 -2.65 20.28
C ILE A 73 10.16 -2.62 21.36
N ASP A 74 11.43 -2.67 20.94
CA ASP A 74 12.58 -2.66 21.85
C ASP A 74 12.66 -1.33 22.63
N GLY A 75 12.45 -0.20 21.94
CA GLY A 75 12.56 1.14 22.52
C GLY A 75 11.40 1.52 23.45
N ALA A 76 10.21 0.97 23.24
CA ALA A 76 9.04 1.26 24.07
C ALA A 76 9.10 0.61 25.46
N ASN A 77 9.89 -0.45 25.64
CA ASN A 77 9.97 -1.24 26.88
C ASN A 77 8.58 -1.61 27.46
N ALA A 78 7.67 -2.02 26.57
CA ALA A 78 6.29 -2.31 26.93
C ALA A 78 6.21 -3.55 27.85
N LYS A 79 5.32 -3.54 28.84
CA LYS A 79 5.06 -4.72 29.69
C LYS A 79 4.30 -5.83 28.96
N LYS A 80 3.52 -5.46 27.94
CA LYS A 80 2.66 -6.33 27.14
C LYS A 80 2.52 -5.74 25.73
N LEU A 81 2.56 -6.59 24.72
CA LEU A 81 2.39 -6.22 23.32
C LEU A 81 1.10 -6.85 22.77
N ILE A 82 0.27 -6.04 22.11
CA ILE A 82 -0.96 -6.51 21.44
C ILE A 82 -0.86 -6.07 19.96
N PRO A 83 -0.40 -6.97 19.07
CA PRO A 83 -0.32 -6.66 17.64
C PRO A 83 -1.73 -6.50 17.08
N ILE A 84 -1.95 -5.39 16.39
CA ILE A 84 -3.16 -5.11 15.63
C ILE A 84 -2.79 -4.74 14.20
N HIS A 85 -3.76 -4.77 13.29
CA HIS A 85 -3.55 -4.44 11.87
C HIS A 85 -2.45 -5.30 11.19
N THR A 86 -2.33 -6.56 11.61
CA THR A 86 -1.49 -7.57 10.97
C THR A 86 -2.22 -8.90 10.93
N GLN A 87 -2.00 -9.69 9.89
CA GLN A 87 -2.41 -11.10 9.82
C GLN A 87 -1.29 -12.05 10.31
N HIS A 88 -0.08 -11.52 10.53
CA HIS A 88 1.15 -12.24 10.82
C HIS A 88 1.81 -11.68 12.08
N ASP A 89 1.38 -12.18 13.24
CA ASP A 89 1.90 -11.76 14.53
C ASP A 89 3.08 -12.60 15.03
N GLU A 90 3.57 -13.54 14.22
CA GLU A 90 4.62 -14.48 14.61
C GLU A 90 5.94 -13.76 14.91
N TYR A 91 6.22 -12.67 14.20
CA TYR A 91 7.41 -11.84 14.46
C TYR A 91 7.30 -11.05 15.76
N HIS A 92 6.12 -10.54 16.09
CA HIS A 92 5.88 -9.84 17.35
C HIS A 92 6.12 -10.78 18.54
N LYS A 93 5.63 -12.03 18.44
CA LYS A 93 5.87 -13.10 19.41
C LYS A 93 7.35 -13.50 19.56
N LYS A 94 8.16 -13.30 18.52
CA LYS A 94 9.62 -13.51 18.57
C LYS A 94 10.35 -12.33 19.21
N TRP A 95 9.85 -11.11 19.04
CA TRP A 95 10.53 -9.88 19.47
C TRP A 95 10.15 -9.43 20.88
N HIS A 96 8.99 -9.85 21.39
CA HIS A 96 8.55 -9.51 22.74
C HIS A 96 8.09 -10.76 23.49
N SER A 97 8.39 -10.85 24.78
CA SER A 97 8.13 -12.03 25.60
C SER A 97 6.68 -12.17 26.06
N ASN A 98 5.90 -11.08 26.05
CA ASN A 98 4.51 -11.04 26.51
C ASN A 98 3.59 -10.46 25.44
N VAL A 99 3.25 -11.29 24.45
CA VAL A 99 2.40 -10.93 23.32
C VAL A 99 1.02 -11.57 23.46
N THR A 100 -0.04 -10.80 23.21
CA THR A 100 -1.41 -11.32 23.14
C THR A 100 -2.00 -11.07 21.75
N SER A 101 -2.25 -12.14 21.02
CA SER A 101 -3.05 -12.11 19.79
C SER A 101 -4.52 -11.85 20.12
N VAL A 102 -5.20 -11.05 19.32
CA VAL A 102 -6.62 -10.75 19.49
C VAL A 102 -7.38 -10.91 18.19
N LYS A 103 -8.65 -11.26 18.30
CA LYS A 103 -9.63 -11.18 17.21
C LYS A 103 -10.44 -9.89 17.33
N GLN A 104 -11.14 -9.56 16.26
CA GLN A 104 -12.08 -8.45 16.25
C GLN A 104 -13.09 -8.63 17.40
N HIS A 105 -13.27 -7.58 18.21
CA HIS A 105 -14.15 -7.52 19.38
C HIS A 105 -13.67 -8.24 20.65
N ASP A 106 -12.46 -8.81 20.68
CA ASP A 106 -11.91 -9.36 21.92
C ASP A 106 -11.68 -8.27 22.97
N LEU A 107 -11.88 -8.63 24.24
CA LEU A 107 -11.58 -7.78 25.40
C LEU A 107 -10.31 -8.27 26.09
N VAL A 108 -9.31 -7.40 26.20
CA VAL A 108 -8.07 -7.70 26.93
C VAL A 108 -8.05 -6.94 28.24
N LYS A 109 -7.93 -7.67 29.35
CA LYS A 109 -7.61 -7.08 30.66
C LYS A 109 -6.11 -6.80 30.71
N LEU A 110 -5.76 -5.57 31.09
CA LEU A 110 -4.39 -5.07 31.20
C LEU A 110 -3.87 -5.24 32.64
#